data_AF-A0A5J6VNG5-F1
#
_entry.id   AF-A0A5J6VNG5-F1
#
_cell.length_a   1.000
_cell.length_b   1.000
_cell.length_c   1.000
_cell.angle_alpha   90.00
_cell.angle_beta   90.00
_cell.angle_gamma   90.00
#
_symmetry.space_group_name_H-M   'P 1'
#
loop_
_entity.id
_entity.type
_entity.pdbx_description
1 polymer ?
#
loop_
_entity_poly.entity_id
_entity_poly.type
_entity_poly.pdbx_seq_one_letter_code
_entity_poly.pdbx_strand_id
1 'polypeptide(L)'
;RDIGEKIAFAMEKIGPHGIITIDQAKTATTEVRVVKGMQFDRGYISPYFVTNSEKMTAEAENPYILVYDKKISALQPLLPLLEIVAQSGRPLCIIAEDVEGDALATLVVNRLRCNLSVLAVKAPAFGDRRKAVLQDIAVLVGATVISDEVGLKLEKATVADLGSAKKVVMTKDDTTIVGGCGSQEL
;
A
#
# COMPACT_ATOMS: atom_id res chain seq x y z
N ARG A 1 -18.83 28.86 -1.40
CA ARG A 1 -18.04 29.28 -2.58
C ARG A 1 -16.57 28.83 -2.50
N ASP A 2 -16.04 28.58 -1.30
CA ASP A 2 -14.62 28.23 -1.03
C ASP A 2 -14.15 26.84 -1.56
N ILE A 3 -15.00 25.80 -1.50
CA ILE A 3 -14.59 24.43 -1.87
C ILE A 3 -14.32 24.28 -3.39
N GLY A 4 -15.13 24.93 -4.24
CA GLY A 4 -14.98 24.83 -5.69
C GLY A 4 -13.68 25.45 -6.20
N GLU A 5 -13.28 26.58 -5.63
CA GLU A 5 -12.01 27.25 -5.95
C GLU A 5 -10.81 26.39 -5.52
N LYS A 6 -10.89 25.74 -4.36
CA LYS A 6 -9.86 24.81 -3.88
C LYS A 6 -9.71 23.56 -4.74
N ILE A 7 -10.83 23.01 -5.24
CA ILE A 7 -10.80 21.87 -6.17
C ILE A 7 -10.21 22.30 -7.52
N ALA A 8 -10.62 23.46 -8.05
CA ALA A 8 -10.09 24.00 -9.29
C ALA A 8 -8.56 24.23 -9.20
N PHE A 9 -8.10 24.81 -8.09
CA PHE A 9 -6.67 25.00 -7.81
C PHE A 9 -5.91 23.67 -7.70
N ALA A 10 -6.49 22.66 -7.06
CA ALA A 10 -5.88 21.33 -7.00
C ALA A 10 -5.77 20.69 -8.39
N MET A 11 -6.82 20.77 -9.20
CA MET A 11 -6.88 20.25 -10.58
C MET A 11 -5.84 20.90 -11.49
N GLU A 12 -5.66 22.23 -11.40
CA GLU A 12 -4.64 22.95 -12.16
C GLU A 12 -3.22 22.48 -11.81
N LYS A 13 -2.97 22.16 -10.53
CA LYS A 13 -1.64 21.81 -10.04
C LYS A 13 -1.24 20.34 -10.29
N ILE A 14 -2.21 19.42 -10.31
CA ILE A 14 -1.96 17.98 -10.52
C ILE A 14 -2.04 17.56 -12.00
N GLY A 15 -2.68 18.38 -12.84
CA GLY A 15 -2.89 18.08 -14.26
C GLY A 15 -4.02 17.07 -14.52
N PRO A 16 -4.26 16.72 -15.80
CA PRO A 16 -5.45 15.98 -16.24
C PRO A 16 -5.54 14.54 -15.73
N HIS A 17 -4.45 13.97 -15.23
CA HIS A 17 -4.39 12.59 -14.72
C HIS A 17 -4.18 12.52 -13.20
N GLY A 18 -4.26 13.65 -12.50
CA GLY A 18 -4.08 13.69 -11.06
C GLY A 18 -5.29 13.14 -10.30
N ILE A 19 -5.01 12.46 -9.19
CA ILE A 19 -6.03 11.91 -8.29
C ILE A 19 -6.24 12.86 -7.12
N ILE A 20 -7.51 13.18 -6.83
CA ILE A 20 -7.88 13.96 -5.65
C ILE A 20 -8.40 13.00 -4.58
N THR A 21 -7.74 13.01 -3.43
CA THR A 21 -8.21 12.32 -2.22
C THR A 21 -8.61 13.36 -1.17
N ILE A 22 -9.74 13.13 -0.52
CA ILE A 22 -10.24 13.98 0.56
C ILE A 22 -9.91 13.31 1.89
N ASP A 23 -9.08 13.96 2.71
CA ASP A 23 -8.76 13.51 4.06
C ASP A 23 -9.44 14.41 5.09
N GLN A 24 -10.03 13.82 6.13
CA GLN A 24 -10.71 14.57 7.19
C GLN A 24 -9.69 15.03 8.24
N ALA A 25 -9.24 16.27 8.14
CA ALA A 25 -8.39 16.89 9.15
C ALA A 25 -9.21 17.39 10.36
N LYS A 26 -8.61 17.37 11.56
CA LYS A 26 -9.23 17.89 12.80
C LYS A 26 -9.28 19.42 12.87
N THR A 27 -8.77 20.12 11.86
CA THR A 27 -8.68 21.59 11.80
C THR A 27 -9.90 22.19 11.11
N ALA A 28 -10.34 23.37 11.56
CA ALA A 28 -11.45 24.10 10.94
C ALA A 28 -11.13 24.64 9.54
N THR A 29 -9.86 24.64 9.14
CA THR A 29 -9.37 25.15 7.85
C THR A 29 -9.19 24.02 6.84
N THR A 30 -9.78 24.18 5.64
CA THR A 30 -9.54 23.29 4.50
C THR A 30 -8.20 23.62 3.84
N GLU A 31 -7.25 22.70 3.87
CA GLU A 31 -5.96 22.81 3.22
C GLU A 31 -5.88 21.94 1.97
N VAL A 32 -5.24 22.45 0.91
CA VAL A 32 -4.91 21.67 -0.30
C VAL A 32 -3.42 21.38 -0.27
N ARG A 33 -3.06 20.09 -0.24
CA ARG A 33 -1.67 19.64 -0.29
C ARG A 33 -1.50 18.71 -1.49
N VAL A 34 -0.53 19.04 -2.34
CA VAL A 34 -0.09 18.15 -3.43
C VAL A 34 1.03 17.29 -2.88
N VAL A 35 0.85 15.98 -2.96
CA VAL A 35 1.82 14.98 -2.50
C VAL A 35 2.02 13.95 -3.59
N LYS A 36 3.23 13.36 -3.65
CA LYS A 36 3.54 12.26 -4.57
C LYS A 36 2.71 11.03 -4.17
N GLY A 37 2.19 10.33 -5.17
CA GLY A 37 1.33 9.18 -4.95
C GLY A 37 1.08 8.40 -6.23
N MET A 38 0.39 7.28 -6.10
CA MET A 38 0.01 6.42 -7.21
C MET A 38 -1.34 5.78 -6.90
N GLN A 39 -2.19 5.66 -7.92
CA GLN A 39 -3.37 4.81 -7.87
C GLN A 39 -3.27 3.76 -8.96
N PHE A 40 -3.74 2.56 -8.65
CA PHE A 40 -3.87 1.47 -9.62
C PHE A 40 -5.14 0.66 -9.35
N ASP A 41 -5.67 0.07 -10.43
CA ASP A 41 -6.98 -0.60 -10.48
C ASP A 41 -6.93 -2.03 -9.89
N ARG A 42 -6.46 -2.14 -8.65
CA ARG A 42 -6.53 -3.36 -7.84
C ARG A 42 -6.91 -3.01 -6.40
N GLY A 43 -8.02 -3.56 -5.93
CA GLY A 43 -8.47 -3.41 -4.55
C GLY A 43 -7.96 -4.50 -3.60
N TYR A 44 -8.47 -4.46 -2.37
CA TYR A 44 -8.10 -5.43 -1.34
C TYR A 44 -8.42 -6.87 -1.77
N ILE A 45 -7.53 -7.81 -1.44
CA ILE A 45 -7.72 -9.24 -1.76
C ILE A 45 -8.89 -9.83 -0.96
N SER A 46 -9.15 -9.30 0.23
CA SER A 46 -10.21 -9.78 1.11
C SER A 46 -10.96 -8.62 1.78
N PRO A 47 -12.32 -8.64 1.80
CA PRO A 47 -13.12 -7.68 2.55
C PRO A 47 -12.81 -7.67 4.05
N TYR A 48 -12.22 -8.76 4.58
CA TYR A 48 -11.75 -8.82 5.95
C TYR A 48 -10.54 -7.92 6.23
N PHE A 49 -10.02 -7.19 5.24
CA PHE A 49 -9.03 -6.11 5.44
C PHE A 49 -9.65 -4.73 5.60
N VAL A 50 -10.97 -4.56 5.41
CA VAL A 50 -11.66 -3.27 5.59
C VAL A 50 -11.44 -2.76 7.03
N THR A 51 -10.97 -1.51 7.17
CA THR A 51 -10.83 -0.81 8.46
C THR A 51 -11.98 0.16 8.70
N ASN A 52 -12.57 0.70 7.64
CA ASN A 52 -13.71 1.60 7.70
C ASN A 52 -14.93 0.92 7.05
N SER A 53 -15.80 0.36 7.89
CA SER A 53 -17.00 -0.36 7.45
C SER A 53 -18.06 0.56 6.83
N GLU A 54 -18.06 1.85 7.12
CA GLU A 54 -19.02 2.80 6.52
C GLU A 54 -18.67 3.08 5.06
N LYS A 55 -17.38 3.32 4.79
CA LYS A 55 -16.88 3.60 3.43
C LYS A 55 -16.51 2.34 2.66
N MET A 56 -16.49 1.18 3.31
CA MET A 56 -15.96 -0.07 2.77
C MET A 56 -14.52 0.09 2.26
N THR A 57 -13.70 0.81 3.03
CA THR A 57 -12.30 1.09 2.71
C THR A 57 -11.35 0.45 3.72
N ALA A 58 -10.19 0.03 3.22
CA ALA A 58 -9.09 -0.45 4.02
C ALA A 58 -8.00 0.62 4.02
N GLU A 59 -7.76 1.24 5.17
CA GLU A 59 -6.88 2.40 5.34
C GLU A 59 -5.75 2.07 6.32
N ALA A 60 -4.51 2.37 5.95
CA ALA A 60 -3.37 2.37 6.85
C ALA A 60 -2.61 3.68 6.82
N GLU A 61 -2.26 4.17 8.00
CA GLU A 61 -1.40 5.34 8.20
C GLU A 61 0.04 4.90 8.48
N ASN A 62 1.00 5.58 7.86
CA ASN A 62 2.43 5.28 7.92
C ASN A 62 2.77 3.77 7.76
N PRO A 63 2.17 3.04 6.80
CA PRO A 63 2.44 1.61 6.66
C PRO A 63 3.86 1.34 6.18
N TYR A 64 4.40 0.19 6.56
CA TYR A 64 5.45 -0.46 5.77
C TYR A 64 4.85 -1.07 4.52
N ILE A 65 5.58 -1.02 3.41
CA ILE A 65 5.11 -1.53 2.12
C ILE A 65 6.09 -2.60 1.63
N LEU A 66 5.61 -3.84 1.59
CA LEU A 66 6.31 -4.98 1.00
C LEU A 66 5.94 -5.08 -0.47
N VAL A 67 6.94 -5.13 -1.35
CA VAL A 67 6.78 -5.33 -2.79
C VAL A 67 7.42 -6.67 -3.17
N TYR A 68 6.61 -7.63 -3.59
CA TYR A 68 7.04 -9.00 -3.90
C TYR A 68 6.56 -9.41 -5.31
N ASP A 69 7.45 -9.99 -6.11
CA ASP A 69 7.16 -10.29 -7.52
C ASP A 69 6.40 -11.60 -7.76
N LYS A 70 6.27 -12.42 -6.71
CA LYS A 70 5.69 -13.76 -6.71
C LYS A 70 4.46 -13.87 -5.83
N LYS A 71 3.82 -15.05 -5.89
CA LYS A 71 2.68 -15.41 -5.05
C LYS A 71 3.10 -15.75 -3.63
N ILE A 72 2.27 -15.38 -2.67
CA ILE A 72 2.39 -15.76 -1.26
C ILE A 72 1.26 -16.73 -0.94
N SER A 73 1.58 -18.03 -0.93
CA SER A 73 0.62 -19.11 -0.64
C SER A 73 0.77 -19.70 0.77
N ALA A 74 1.95 -19.55 1.39
CA ALA A 74 2.25 -19.99 2.75
C ALA A 74 2.77 -18.81 3.59
N LEU A 75 2.43 -18.80 4.88
CA LEU A 75 2.85 -17.73 5.78
C LEU A 75 4.29 -17.90 6.29
N GLN A 76 4.82 -19.13 6.34
CA GLN A 76 6.14 -19.43 6.91
C GLN A 76 7.26 -18.50 6.42
N PRO A 77 7.39 -18.19 5.11
CA PRO A 77 8.41 -17.27 4.62
C PRO A 77 8.24 -15.82 5.10
N LEU A 78 7.01 -15.43 5.46
CA LEU A 78 6.66 -14.07 5.89
C LEU A 78 6.74 -13.90 7.41
N LEU A 79 6.74 -14.99 8.20
CA LEU A 79 6.75 -14.94 9.67
C LEU A 79 7.86 -14.05 10.25
N PRO A 80 9.13 -14.15 9.83
CA PRO A 80 10.20 -13.31 10.39
C PRO A 80 9.93 -11.82 10.18
N LEU A 81 9.41 -11.45 9.00
CA LEU A 81 9.08 -10.08 8.68
C LEU A 81 7.87 -9.58 9.48
N LEU A 82 6.84 -10.42 9.65
CA LEU A 82 5.65 -10.09 10.44
C LEU A 82 5.98 -9.83 11.90
N GLU A 83 6.88 -10.61 12.50
CA GLU A 83 7.30 -10.40 13.88
C GLU A 83 7.96 -9.04 14.07
N ILE A 84 8.85 -8.65 13.15
CA ILE A 84 9.53 -7.36 13.19
C ILE A 84 8.54 -6.20 12.99
N VAL A 85 7.62 -6.33 12.03
CA VAL A 85 6.60 -5.30 11.78
C VAL A 85 5.62 -5.20 12.95
N ALA A 86 5.21 -6.32 13.55
CA ALA A 86 4.34 -6.33 14.72
C ALA A 86 4.97 -5.60 15.92
N GLN A 87 6.28 -5.77 16.15
CA GLN A 87 7.01 -5.06 17.20
C GLN A 87 7.06 -3.55 16.98
N SER A 88 7.09 -3.11 15.72
CA SER A 88 7.09 -1.68 15.38
C SER A 88 5.75 -0.99 15.62
N GLY A 89 4.65 -1.74 15.76
CA GLY A 89 3.29 -1.22 15.86
C GLY A 89 2.77 -0.54 14.59
N ARG A 90 3.55 -0.54 13.49
CA ARG A 90 3.15 0.05 12.21
C ARG A 90 2.38 -0.97 11.36
N PRO A 91 1.39 -0.53 10.57
CA PRO A 91 0.70 -1.42 9.63
C PRO A 91 1.62 -1.96 8.54
N LEU A 92 1.31 -3.14 8.00
CA LEU A 92 1.97 -3.72 6.83
C LEU A 92 1.03 -3.71 5.63
N CYS A 93 1.48 -3.16 4.50
CA CYS A 93 0.83 -3.29 3.21
C CYS A 93 1.64 -4.24 2.32
N ILE A 94 1.01 -5.30 1.84
CA ILE A 94 1.62 -6.32 1.00
C ILE A 94 1.12 -6.14 -0.43
N ILE A 95 2.06 -5.91 -1.35
CA ILE A 95 1.82 -5.85 -2.79
C ILE A 95 2.57 -7.04 -3.41
N ALA A 96 1.83 -8.05 -3.84
CA ALA A 96 2.39 -9.31 -4.36
C ALA A 96 1.70 -9.73 -5.66
N GLU A 97 2.26 -10.68 -6.42
CA GLU A 97 1.54 -11.26 -7.58
C GLU A 97 0.17 -11.79 -7.17
N ASP A 98 0.10 -12.45 -6.02
CA ASP A 98 -1.13 -12.85 -5.36
C ASP A 98 -0.87 -13.20 -3.89
N VAL A 99 -1.90 -13.13 -3.05
CA VAL A 99 -1.87 -13.65 -1.68
C VAL A 99 -3.04 -14.61 -1.53
N GLU A 100 -2.74 -15.90 -1.45
CA GLU A 100 -3.74 -16.96 -1.55
C GLU A 100 -3.53 -18.07 -0.51
N GLY A 101 -4.49 -18.98 -0.42
CA GLY A 101 -4.38 -20.19 0.40
C GLY A 101 -4.26 -19.92 1.90
N ASP A 102 -3.37 -20.67 2.55
CA ASP A 102 -3.14 -20.62 3.99
C ASP A 102 -2.64 -19.24 4.44
N ALA A 103 -1.75 -18.63 3.67
CA ALA A 103 -1.23 -17.28 3.97
C ALA A 103 -2.35 -16.25 4.13
N LEU A 104 -3.32 -16.22 3.21
CA LEU A 104 -4.44 -15.29 3.28
C LEU A 104 -5.32 -15.56 4.51
N ALA A 105 -5.64 -16.82 4.77
CA ALA A 105 -6.47 -17.21 5.91
C ALA A 105 -5.80 -16.81 7.23
N THR A 106 -4.50 -17.07 7.39
CA THR A 106 -3.77 -16.72 8.61
C THR A 106 -3.63 -15.21 8.76
N LEU A 107 -3.36 -14.45 7.69
CA LEU A 107 -3.30 -12.99 7.74
C LEU A 107 -4.64 -12.37 8.19
N VAL A 108 -5.75 -12.90 7.67
CA VAL A 108 -7.10 -12.46 8.06
C VAL A 108 -7.37 -12.78 9.53
N VAL A 109 -7.08 -14.00 9.98
CA VAL A 109 -7.28 -14.40 11.38
C VAL A 109 -6.41 -13.58 12.32
N ASN A 110 -5.15 -13.33 11.96
CA ASN A 110 -4.23 -12.52 12.75
C ASN A 110 -4.67 -11.06 12.81
N ARG A 111 -5.25 -10.50 11.76
CA ARG A 111 -5.84 -9.14 11.82
C ARG A 111 -7.04 -9.08 12.76
N LEU A 112 -7.89 -10.11 12.77
CA LEU A 112 -9.11 -10.15 13.60
C LEU A 112 -8.82 -10.45 15.08
N ARG A 113 -7.78 -11.25 15.37
CA ARG A 113 -7.46 -11.72 16.73
C ARG A 113 -6.29 -10.99 17.36
N CYS A 114 -5.32 -10.56 16.57
CA CYS A 114 -4.11 -9.88 17.01
C CYS A 114 -4.16 -8.43 16.54
N ASN A 115 -3.44 -7.53 17.23
CA ASN A 115 -3.36 -6.12 16.85
C ASN A 115 -2.49 -5.88 15.59
N LEU A 116 -2.42 -6.87 14.68
CA LEU A 116 -1.62 -6.83 13.48
C LEU A 116 -2.43 -6.18 12.37
N SER A 117 -2.14 -4.91 12.09
CA SER A 117 -2.78 -4.18 10.99
C SER A 117 -2.10 -4.55 9.66
N VAL A 118 -2.70 -5.45 8.89
CA VAL A 118 -2.21 -5.85 7.57
C VAL A 118 -3.24 -5.56 6.48
N LEU A 119 -2.73 -5.14 5.33
CA LEU A 119 -3.44 -4.94 4.08
C LEU A 119 -2.74 -5.76 2.99
N ALA A 120 -3.49 -6.40 2.11
CA ALA A 120 -2.92 -7.13 0.99
C ALA A 120 -3.66 -6.80 -0.31
N VAL A 121 -2.89 -6.50 -1.35
CA VAL A 121 -3.37 -6.19 -2.69
C VAL A 121 -2.60 -6.98 -3.74
N LYS A 122 -3.30 -7.35 -4.81
CA LYS A 122 -2.71 -7.96 -5.98
C LYS A 122 -1.97 -6.92 -6.80
N ALA A 123 -0.77 -7.24 -7.25
CA ALA A 123 -0.01 -6.40 -8.15
C ALA A 123 -0.78 -6.15 -9.46
N PRO A 124 -0.75 -4.92 -10.00
CA PRO A 124 -1.32 -4.62 -11.31
C PRO A 124 -0.49 -5.25 -12.45
N ALA A 125 -1.10 -5.39 -13.62
CA ALA A 125 -0.50 -6.02 -14.81
C ALA A 125 -0.07 -7.50 -14.63
N PHE A 126 0.59 -8.05 -15.64
CA PHE A 126 1.07 -9.44 -15.71
C PHE A 126 2.44 -9.52 -16.38
N GLY A 127 3.19 -10.61 -16.14
CA GLY A 127 4.49 -10.86 -16.78
C GLY A 127 5.51 -9.73 -16.54
N ASP A 128 6.29 -9.39 -17.57
CA ASP A 128 7.33 -8.36 -17.47
C ASP A 128 6.77 -6.96 -17.18
N ARG A 129 5.54 -6.68 -17.64
CA ARG A 129 4.86 -5.42 -17.32
C ARG A 129 4.56 -5.30 -15.82
N ARG A 130 4.22 -6.41 -15.15
CA ARG A 130 4.03 -6.41 -13.68
C ARG A 130 5.33 -6.06 -12.97
N LYS A 131 6.46 -6.63 -13.40
CA LYS A 131 7.78 -6.33 -12.81
C LYS A 131 8.13 -4.85 -12.94
N ALA A 132 7.89 -4.26 -14.12
CA ALA A 132 8.10 -2.84 -14.34
C ALA A 132 7.24 -1.99 -13.38
N VAL A 133 5.94 -2.31 -13.25
CA VAL A 133 5.05 -1.56 -12.35
C VAL A 133 5.40 -1.77 -10.87
N LEU A 134 5.80 -2.98 -10.47
CA LEU A 134 6.29 -3.24 -9.11
C LEU A 134 7.57 -2.44 -8.81
N GLN A 135 8.45 -2.31 -9.79
CA GLN A 135 9.64 -1.48 -9.68
C GLN A 135 9.28 0.00 -9.51
N ASP A 136 8.32 0.51 -10.29
CA ASP A 136 7.85 1.90 -10.15
C ASP A 136 7.24 2.16 -8.77
N ILE A 137 6.42 1.21 -8.27
CA ILE A 137 5.86 1.28 -6.91
C ILE A 137 7.01 1.29 -5.88
N ALA A 138 7.97 0.38 -6.01
CA ALA A 138 9.09 0.27 -5.08
C ALA A 138 9.91 1.57 -5.04
N VAL A 139 10.18 2.18 -6.19
CA VAL A 139 10.86 3.48 -6.28
C VAL A 139 10.02 4.59 -5.63
N LEU A 140 8.70 4.63 -5.86
CA LEU A 140 7.81 5.62 -5.25
C LEU A 140 7.81 5.57 -3.73
N VAL A 141 7.86 4.37 -3.15
CA VAL A 141 7.77 4.16 -1.69
C VAL A 141 9.14 4.00 -1.02
N GLY A 142 10.22 3.92 -1.81
CA GLY A 142 11.57 3.64 -1.31
C GLY A 142 11.78 2.19 -0.85
N ALA A 143 11.06 1.23 -1.42
CA ALA A 143 11.23 -0.20 -1.17
C ALA A 143 12.23 -0.83 -2.14
N THR A 144 12.69 -2.03 -1.80
CA THR A 144 13.37 -2.94 -2.72
C THR A 144 12.37 -4.01 -3.16
N VAL A 145 12.25 -4.26 -4.47
CA VAL A 145 11.42 -5.37 -4.96
C VAL A 145 12.07 -6.69 -4.56
N ILE A 146 11.36 -7.49 -3.77
CA ILE A 146 11.81 -8.83 -3.41
C ILE A 146 11.49 -9.76 -4.58
N SER A 147 12.54 -10.30 -5.19
CA SER A 147 12.45 -11.27 -6.28
C SER A 147 13.62 -12.23 -6.26
N ASP A 148 13.37 -13.46 -6.72
CA ASP A 148 14.43 -14.45 -6.89
C ASP A 148 15.42 -14.03 -7.99
N GLU A 149 15.01 -13.17 -8.94
CA GLU A 149 15.87 -12.65 -10.00
C GLU A 149 16.98 -11.75 -9.47
N VAL A 150 16.71 -11.01 -8.38
CA VAL A 150 17.69 -10.15 -7.69
C VAL A 150 18.37 -10.93 -6.54
N GLY A 151 18.03 -12.21 -6.36
CA GLY A 151 18.60 -13.06 -5.31
C GLY A 151 18.04 -12.80 -3.90
N LEU A 152 16.94 -12.04 -3.79
CA LEU A 152 16.30 -11.71 -2.53
C LEU A 152 15.16 -12.70 -2.25
N LYS A 153 15.24 -13.36 -1.10
CA LYS A 153 14.19 -14.25 -0.60
C LYS A 153 13.34 -13.56 0.45
N LEU A 154 12.04 -13.84 0.43
CA LEU A 154 11.09 -13.30 1.41
C LEU A 154 11.47 -13.60 2.86
N GLU A 155 12.04 -14.79 3.12
CA GLU A 155 12.54 -15.22 4.45
C GLU A 155 13.67 -14.36 5.00
N LYS A 156 14.43 -13.71 4.11
CA LYS A 156 15.58 -12.88 4.45
C LYS A 156 15.27 -11.39 4.34
N ALA A 157 14.02 -11.04 4.03
CA ALA A 157 13.57 -9.66 3.93
C ALA A 157 13.78 -8.94 5.26
N THR A 158 14.30 -7.73 5.19
CA THR A 158 14.50 -6.86 6.34
C THR A 158 13.62 -5.62 6.24
N VAL A 159 13.52 -4.86 7.33
CA VAL A 159 12.79 -3.58 7.33
C VAL A 159 13.39 -2.57 6.33
N ALA A 160 14.68 -2.69 6.03
CA ALA A 160 15.35 -1.86 5.04
C ALA A 160 14.89 -2.12 3.60
N ASP A 161 14.34 -3.31 3.33
CA ASP A 161 13.77 -3.66 2.03
C ASP A 161 12.33 -3.16 1.87
N LEU A 162 11.68 -2.80 3.00
CA LEU A 162 10.32 -2.29 3.01
C LEU A 162 10.30 -0.79 2.69
N GLY A 163 9.34 -0.42 1.85
CA GLY A 163 9.03 0.99 1.61
C GLY A 163 8.15 1.57 2.70
N SER A 164 7.89 2.86 2.57
CA SER A 164 6.98 3.59 3.45
C SER A 164 6.18 4.60 2.65
N ALA A 165 4.94 4.83 3.10
CA ALA A 165 4.10 5.92 2.59
C ALA A 165 3.38 6.59 3.77
N LYS A 166 2.87 7.80 3.55
CA LYS A 166 2.08 8.51 4.57
C LYS A 166 0.74 7.81 4.81
N LYS A 167 0.04 7.40 3.75
CA LYS A 167 -1.24 6.72 3.84
C LYS A 167 -1.44 5.78 2.64
N VAL A 168 -2.02 4.62 2.88
CA VAL A 168 -2.51 3.71 1.83
C VAL A 168 -4.00 3.51 2.03
N VAL A 169 -4.77 3.64 0.96
CA VAL A 169 -6.22 3.46 0.93
C VAL A 169 -6.56 2.44 -0.15
N MET A 170 -7.24 1.36 0.23
CA MET A 170 -7.73 0.35 -0.70
C MET A 170 -9.25 0.30 -0.65
N THR A 171 -9.86 0.30 -1.82
CA THR A 171 -11.28 -0.01 -2.03
C THR A 171 -11.39 -1.44 -2.56
N LYS A 172 -12.59 -1.85 -2.97
CA LYS A 172 -12.81 -3.12 -3.64
C LYS A 172 -12.06 -3.21 -4.99
N ASP A 173 -11.92 -2.08 -5.66
CA ASP A 173 -11.48 -2.02 -7.06
C ASP A 173 -10.13 -1.29 -7.22
N ASP A 174 -9.79 -0.38 -6.31
CA ASP A 174 -8.64 0.51 -6.43
C ASP A 174 -7.73 0.48 -5.19
N THR A 175 -6.45 0.76 -5.40
CA THR A 175 -5.50 1.08 -4.33
C THR A 175 -4.85 2.40 -4.62
N THR A 176 -4.82 3.28 -3.61
CA THR A 176 -4.18 4.60 -3.65
C THR A 176 -3.09 4.67 -2.58
N ILE A 177 -1.86 4.96 -3.02
CA ILE A 177 -0.70 5.23 -2.16
C ILE A 177 -0.47 6.73 -2.14
N VAL A 178 -0.47 7.32 -0.95
CA VAL A 178 -0.36 8.76 -0.73
C VAL A 178 0.91 9.06 0.06
N GLY A 179 1.76 9.95 -0.48
CA GLY A 179 2.98 10.42 0.16
C GLY A 179 4.04 9.34 0.31
N GLY A 180 4.43 8.69 -0.79
CA GLY A 180 5.54 7.74 -0.80
C GLY A 180 6.85 8.39 -0.34
N CYS A 181 7.64 7.65 0.46
CA CYS A 181 8.92 8.13 1.00
C CYS A 181 10.10 7.91 0.04
N GLY A 182 9.84 7.48 -1.20
CA GLY A 182 10.86 7.29 -2.22
C GLY A 182 11.54 8.60 -2.62
N SER A 183 12.84 8.51 -2.88
CA SER A 183 13.72 9.63 -3.21
C SER A 183 13.56 10.16 -4.64
N GLN A 184 12.48 9.82 -5.35
CA GLN A 184 12.26 10.35 -6.70
C GLN A 184 11.84 11.82 -6.63
N GLU A 185 12.78 12.72 -6.89
CA GLU A 185 12.55 14.01 -7.56
C GLU A 185 12.04 13.74 -9.00
N LEU A 186 10.79 13.30 -9.13
CA LEU A 186 9.99 13.61 -10.31
C LEU A 186 9.55 15.07 -10.24
#